data_AF-A0A5C6ED19-F1
#
_entry.id   AF-A0A5C6ED19-F1
#
_cell.length_a   1.000
_cell.length_b   1.000
_cell.length_c   1.000
_cell.angle_alpha   90.00
_cell.angle_beta   90.00
_cell.angle_gamma   90.00
#
_symmetry.space_group_name_H-M   'P 1'
#
loop_
_entity.id
_entity.type
_entity.pdbx_description
1 polymer ?
#
loop_
_entity_poly.entity_id
_entity_poly.type
_entity_poly.pdbx_seq_one_letter_code
_entity_poly.pdbx_strand_id
1 'polypeptide(L)'
;MLKNRLEPEIDDNIESSLAEQLTWDLLDGQISEPGMQQLEELIEADEESRRCYIACLDLDQMLSEYFQQPSAVKEQSTPTTRPFGGVPLGSLMSDAPRV
;
A
#
# COMPACT_ATOMS: atom_id res chain seq x y z
N MET A 1 -3.98 54.68 3.34
CA MET A 1 -4.69 53.38 3.42
C MET A 1 -3.91 52.36 2.63
N LEU A 2 -3.04 51.61 3.31
CA LEU A 2 -2.24 50.54 2.71
C LEU A 2 -3.11 49.28 2.67
N LYS A 3 -3.53 48.88 1.47
CA LYS A 3 -4.21 47.60 1.26
C LYS A 3 -3.12 46.54 1.26
N ASN A 4 -2.82 45.99 2.44
CA ASN A 4 -2.06 44.76 2.57
C ASN A 4 -2.92 43.64 1.98
N ARG A 5 -2.77 43.41 0.68
CA ARG A 5 -3.33 42.25 0.00
C ARG A 5 -2.44 41.09 0.45
N LEU A 6 -2.94 40.30 1.40
CA LEU A 6 -2.33 39.00 1.71
C LEU A 6 -2.27 38.23 0.39
N GLU A 7 -1.07 38.04 -0.13
CA GLU A 7 -0.85 36.96 -1.07
C GLU A 7 -1.08 35.66 -0.28
N PRO A 8 -1.85 34.69 -0.80
CA PRO A 8 -1.90 33.39 -0.17
C PRO A 8 -0.49 32.80 -0.34
N GLU A 9 0.31 32.83 0.74
CA GLU A 9 1.46 31.96 0.87
C GLU A 9 0.89 30.53 0.91
N ILE A 10 0.75 29.93 -0.27
CA ILE A 10 0.41 28.53 -0.39
C ILE A 10 1.63 27.81 0.16
N ASP A 11 1.45 27.21 1.32
CA ASP A 11 2.48 26.48 2.05
C ASP A 11 2.90 25.31 1.15
N ASP A 12 4.14 25.28 0.66
CA ASP A 12 4.68 24.24 -0.23
C ASP A 12 4.42 22.81 0.31
N ASN A 13 4.28 22.71 1.65
CA ASN A 13 3.94 21.49 2.37
C ASN A 13 2.52 20.96 2.05
N ILE A 14 1.57 21.84 1.74
CA ILE A 14 0.19 21.47 1.39
C ILE A 14 0.11 20.97 -0.05
N GLU A 15 0.89 21.56 -0.97
CA GLU A 15 0.93 21.14 -2.38
C GLU A 15 1.56 19.76 -2.54
N SER A 16 2.66 19.50 -1.82
CA SER A 16 3.27 18.17 -1.76
C SER A 16 2.31 17.10 -1.22
N SER A 17 1.55 17.42 -0.16
CA SER A 17 0.55 16.51 0.40
C SER A 17 -0.64 16.25 -0.53
N LEU A 18 -1.00 17.23 -1.38
CA LEU A 18 -2.06 17.08 -2.37
C LEU A 18 -1.60 16.23 -3.56
N ALA A 19 -0.37 16.41 -4.03
CA ALA A 19 0.24 15.59 -5.07
C ALA A 19 0.31 14.12 -4.65
N GLU A 20 0.68 13.85 -3.40
CA GLU A 20 0.67 12.49 -2.84
C GLU A 20 -0.72 11.85 -2.93
N GLN A 21 -1.75 12.55 -2.44
CA GLN A 21 -3.12 12.03 -2.41
C GLN A 21 -3.64 11.75 -3.82
N LEU A 22 -3.47 12.68 -4.76
CA LEU A 22 -3.89 12.50 -6.15
C LEU A 22 -3.13 11.34 -6.82
N THR A 23 -1.86 11.12 -6.46
CA THR A 23 -1.07 10.00 -6.99
C THR A 23 -1.64 8.66 -6.49
N TRP A 24 -2.04 8.56 -5.23
CA TRP A 24 -2.70 7.36 -4.72
C TRP A 24 -4.06 7.13 -5.38
N ASP A 25 -4.87 8.19 -5.57
CA ASP A 25 -6.14 8.09 -6.28
C ASP A 25 -5.95 7.63 -7.74
N LEU A 26 -4.86 8.03 -8.40
CA LEU A 26 -4.48 7.59 -9.74
C LEU A 26 -4.16 6.09 -9.76
N LEU A 27 -3.34 5.62 -8.82
CA LEU A 27 -2.94 4.22 -8.69
C LEU A 27 -4.14 3.30 -8.41
N ASP A 28 -5.08 3.75 -7.58
CA ASP A 28 -6.34 3.05 -7.30
C ASP A 28 -7.37 3.15 -8.45
N GLY A 29 -7.06 3.91 -9.51
CA GLY A 29 -7.95 4.14 -10.64
C GLY A 29 -9.23 4.90 -10.29
N GLN A 30 -9.22 5.65 -9.17
CA GLN A 30 -10.34 6.46 -8.68
C GLN A 30 -10.16 7.95 -8.99
N ILE A 31 -9.03 8.35 -9.58
CA ILE A 31 -8.80 9.75 -9.92
C ILE A 31 -9.85 10.28 -10.90
N SER A 32 -10.38 11.45 -10.58
CA SER A 32 -11.27 12.19 -11.48
C SER A 32 -10.47 12.96 -12.53
N GLU A 33 -11.04 13.19 -13.71
CA GLU A 33 -10.43 14.02 -14.77
C GLU A 33 -9.89 15.39 -14.28
N PRO A 34 -10.63 16.18 -13.47
CA PRO A 34 -10.06 17.42 -12.93
C PRO A 34 -8.91 17.17 -11.93
N GLY A 35 -8.95 16.08 -11.16
CA GLY A 35 -7.86 15.69 -10.28
C GLY A 35 -6.59 15.31 -11.05
N MET A 36 -6.75 14.68 -12.22
CA MET A 36 -5.62 14.35 -13.10
C MET A 36 -4.96 15.60 -13.67
N GLN A 37 -5.73 16.59 -14.12
CA GLN A 37 -5.19 17.87 -14.58
C GLN A 37 -4.47 18.62 -13.44
N GLN A 38 -5.03 18.61 -12.23
CA GLN A 38 -4.38 19.21 -11.06
C GLN A 38 -3.07 18.52 -10.70
N LEU A 39 -3.02 17.19 -10.78
CA LEU A 39 -1.79 16.44 -10.55
C LEU A 39 -0.73 16.78 -11.59
N GLU A 40 -1.10 16.86 -12.87
CA GLU A 40 -0.20 17.27 -13.96
C GLU A 40 0.36 18.68 -13.74
N GLU A 41 -0.48 19.64 -13.34
CA GLU A 41 -0.05 21.00 -13.02
C GLU A 41 0.92 21.03 -11.83
N LEU A 42 0.64 20.27 -10.76
CA LEU A 42 1.48 20.22 -9.56
C LEU A 42 2.87 19.62 -9.84
N ILE A 43 2.94 18.51 -10.58
CA ILE A 43 4.24 17.88 -10.89
C ILE A 43 5.05 18.70 -11.91
N GLU A 44 4.40 19.50 -12.75
CA GLU A 44 5.08 20.40 -13.68
C GLU A 44 5.61 21.64 -12.95
N ALA A 45 4.81 22.23 -12.05
CA ALA A 45 5.11 23.46 -11.34
C ALA A 45 6.13 23.29 -10.21
N ASP A 46 6.05 22.18 -9.45
CA ASP A 46 6.85 21.97 -8.24
C ASP A 46 7.73 20.70 -8.31
N GLU A 47 9.00 20.84 -7.93
CA GLU A 47 9.97 19.75 -7.93
C GLU A 47 9.70 18.75 -6.80
N GLU A 48 9.21 19.21 -5.64
CA GLU A 48 8.96 18.34 -4.49
C GLU A 48 7.72 17.46 -4.74
N SER A 49 6.67 18.04 -5.31
CA SER A 49 5.48 17.33 -5.78
C SER A 49 5.84 16.25 -6.82
N ARG A 50 6.77 16.54 -7.73
CA ARG A 50 7.27 15.54 -8.69
C ARG A 50 8.05 14.41 -8.02
N ARG A 51 8.89 14.73 -7.02
CA ARG A 51 9.61 13.71 -6.25
C ARG A 51 8.65 12.82 -5.47
N CYS A 52 7.62 13.41 -4.88
CA CYS A 52 6.57 12.68 -4.18
C CYS A 52 5.84 11.71 -5.13
N TYR A 53 5.42 12.20 -6.31
CA TYR A 53 4.81 11.38 -7.35
C TYR A 53 5.67 10.16 -7.72
N ILE A 54 6.98 10.37 -7.98
CA ILE A 54 7.91 9.27 -8.31
C ILE A 54 8.03 8.28 -7.15
N ALA A 55 8.16 8.78 -5.92
CA ALA A 55 8.28 7.92 -4.74
C ALA A 55 7.03 7.04 -4.51
N CYS A 56 5.83 7.58 -4.77
CA CYS A 56 4.59 6.81 -4.72
C CYS A 56 4.56 5.68 -5.76
N LEU A 57 4.98 5.95 -7.00
CA LEU A 57 5.05 4.93 -8.05
C LEU A 57 6.07 3.83 -7.74
N ASP A 58 7.25 4.21 -7.26
CA ASP A 58 8.29 3.26 -6.84
C ASP A 58 7.78 2.36 -5.70
N LEU A 59 7.06 2.94 -4.74
CA LEU A 59 6.46 2.19 -3.64
C LEU A 59 5.38 1.21 -4.13
N ASP A 60 4.48 1.64 -5.02
CA ASP A 60 3.46 0.76 -5.61
C ASP A 60 4.09 -0.42 -6.36
N GLN A 61 5.15 -0.17 -7.14
CA GLN A 61 5.90 -1.21 -7.82
C GLN A 61 6.52 -2.20 -6.82
N MET A 62 7.21 -1.71 -5.78
CA MET A 62 7.81 -2.57 -4.76
C MET A 62 6.76 -3.43 -4.04
N LEU A 63 5.61 -2.85 -3.70
CA LEU A 63 4.52 -3.57 -3.05
C LEU A 63 3.93 -4.62 -3.98
N SER A 64 3.67 -4.24 -5.23
CA SER A 64 3.19 -5.16 -6.27
C SER A 64 4.13 -6.34 -6.44
N GLU A 65 5.44 -6.11 -6.55
CA GLU A 65 6.43 -7.17 -6.65
C GLU A 65 6.45 -8.07 -5.41
N TYR A 66 6.43 -7.47 -4.21
CA TYR A 66 6.45 -8.21 -2.94
C TYR A 66 5.24 -9.15 -2.80
N PHE A 67 4.04 -8.66 -3.10
CA PHE A 67 2.81 -9.46 -2.99
C PHE A 67 2.59 -10.41 -4.18
N GLN A 68 3.24 -10.18 -5.32
CA GLN A 68 3.22 -11.11 -6.45
C GLN A 68 4.23 -12.26 -6.32
N GLN A 69 5.14 -12.22 -5.34
CA GLN A 69 6.00 -13.37 -5.09
C GLN A 69 5.12 -14.55 -4.68
N PRO A 70 5.07 -15.65 -5.48
CA PRO A 70 4.46 -16.86 -4.99
C PRO A 70 5.23 -17.24 -3.73
N SER A 71 4.52 -17.47 -2.63
CA SER A 71 5.08 -18.00 -1.40
C SER A 71 5.89 -19.25 -1.72
N ALA A 72 7.16 -19.09 -2.07
CA ALA A 72 8.09 -20.16 -2.34
C ALA A 72 8.60 -20.72 -1.00
N VAL A 73 7.68 -20.89 -0.05
CA VAL A 73 7.85 -21.87 1.00
C VAL A 73 7.53 -23.20 0.34
N LYS A 74 8.54 -23.74 -0.36
CA LYS A 74 8.53 -25.14 -0.79
C LYS A 74 8.16 -25.99 0.42
N GLU A 75 6.99 -26.60 0.35
CA GLU A 75 6.61 -27.74 1.14
C GLU A 75 7.71 -28.81 1.00
N GLN A 76 8.60 -28.89 1.98
CA GLN A 76 9.43 -30.08 2.14
C GLN A 76 8.60 -31.10 2.93
N SER A 77 7.65 -31.69 2.23
CA SER A 77 6.96 -32.92 2.61
C SER A 77 8.00 -34.03 2.80
N THR A 78 8.43 -34.30 4.04
CA THR A 78 9.09 -35.56 4.37
C THR A 78 8.08 -36.52 5.01
N PRO A 79 7.83 -37.70 4.42
CA PRO A 79 6.93 -38.70 4.98
C PRO A 79 7.61 -39.48 6.12
N THR A 80 6.85 -39.73 7.19
CA THR A 80 6.88 -40.93 8.07
C THR A 80 8.24 -41.44 8.58
N THR A 81 8.51 -41.32 9.89
CA THR A 81 8.70 -42.43 10.88
C THR A 81 9.15 -41.88 12.26
N ARG A 82 8.36 -42.13 13.31
CA ARG A 82 8.61 -41.79 14.74
C ARG A 82 9.77 -42.63 15.34
N PRO A 83 10.49 -42.20 16.42
CA PRO A 83 9.97 -42.31 17.80
C PRO A 83 10.43 -41.18 18.77
N PHE A 84 9.80 -41.15 19.95
CA PHE A 84 10.07 -40.30 21.13
C PHE A 84 9.51 -38.87 21.15
N GLY A 85 8.42 -38.71 21.94
CA GLY A 85 8.48 -37.74 23.05
C GLY A 85 7.58 -36.51 23.04
N GLY A 86 6.63 -36.35 22.13
CA GLY A 86 5.73 -35.19 22.16
C GLY A 86 4.32 -35.53 21.71
N VAL A 87 3.37 -35.52 22.64
CA VAL A 87 1.93 -35.67 22.37
C VAL A 87 1.41 -34.38 21.72
N PRO A 88 0.87 -34.40 20.49
CA PRO A 88 0.04 -33.30 20.01
C PRO A 88 -1.37 -33.46 20.60
N LEU A 89 -1.75 -32.48 21.41
CA LEU A 89 -3.06 -32.36 22.05
C LEU A 89 -4.06 -31.87 20.99
N GLY A 90 -4.64 -32.81 20.25
CA GLY A 90 -5.61 -32.52 19.21
C GLY A 90 -6.54 -33.69 18.99
N SER A 91 -7.84 -33.40 19.01
CA SER A 91 -8.96 -34.27 18.63
C SER A 91 -9.50 -35.20 19.72
N LEU A 92 -10.13 -34.60 20.74
CA LEU A 92 -11.17 -35.32 21.49
C LEU A 92 -12.42 -35.35 20.61
N MET A 93 -12.67 -36.53 20.05
CA MET A 93 -13.81 -36.88 19.23
C MET A 93 -15.11 -36.69 20.03
N SER A 94 -15.99 -35.80 19.56
CA SER A 94 -17.41 -35.84 19.90
C SER A 94 -18.09 -36.75 18.88
N ASP A 95 -18.21 -38.05 19.20
CA ASP A 95 -19.15 -38.93 18.51
C ASP A 95 -19.74 -39.93 19.53
N ALA A 96 -21.06 -40.09 19.48
CA ALA A 96 -21.93 -40.61 20.53
C ALA A 96 -22.14 -42.13 20.46
N PRO A 97 -22.53 -42.81 21.56
CA PRO A 97 -23.18 -44.11 21.45
C PRO A 97 -24.71 -43.99 21.51
N ARG A 98 -25.36 -44.47 20.43
CA ARG A 98 -26.75 -44.92 20.41
C ARG A 98 -26.95 -46.08 21.41
N VAL A 99 -28.03 -46.04 22.19
CA VAL A 99 -28.71 -47.21 22.78
C VAL A 99 -30.18 -47.11 22.42
#